data_AF-A0A939EC14-F1
#
_entry.id   AF-A0A939EC14-F1
#
_cell.length_a   1.000
_cell.length_b   1.000
_cell.length_c   1.000
_cell.angle_alpha   90.00
_cell.angle_beta   90.00
_cell.angle_gamma   90.00
#
_symmetry.space_group_name_H-M   'P 1'
#
loop_
_entity.id
_entity.type
_entity.pdbx_description
1 polymer ?
#
loop_
_entity_poly.entity_id
_entity_poly.type
_entity_poly.pdbx_seq_one_letter_code
_entity_poly.pdbx_strand_id
1 'polypeptide(L)' 'MQQFFQKGLKNYVPEHVQPSVSDHSELKSSIDAANLTDMWDMILTLDYGVSGVEDLPYEKRDEFLNVMSLLLKAFDK' A
#
# COMPACT_ATOMS: atom_id res chain seq x y z
N MET A 1 -32.94 -28.99 11.89
CA MET A 1 -31.49 -28.73 12.03
C MET A 1 -30.97 -28.50 10.62
N GLN A 2 -30.95 -27.24 10.17
CA GLN A 2 -29.72 -26.42 9.95
C GLN A 2 -28.85 -26.98 8.82
N GLN A 3 -28.34 -26.27 7.80
CA GLN A 3 -28.27 -24.87 7.38
C GLN A 3 -27.78 -24.90 5.91
N PHE A 4 -28.39 -24.15 4.98
CA PHE A 4 -27.88 -22.90 4.35
C PHE A 4 -26.52 -22.96 3.63
N PHE A 5 -26.46 -22.22 2.51
CA PHE A 5 -25.29 -21.79 1.70
C PHE A 5 -24.83 -22.67 0.53
N GLN A 6 -25.72 -22.81 -0.46
CA GLN A 6 -25.30 -22.93 -1.88
C GLN A 6 -25.69 -21.65 -2.61
N LYS A 7 -24.79 -20.65 -2.65
CA LYS A 7 -24.76 -19.59 -3.68
C LYS A 7 -23.52 -18.70 -3.47
N GLY A 8 -22.61 -18.72 -4.44
CA GLY A 8 -21.72 -17.59 -4.73
C GLY A 8 -20.38 -17.50 -4.00
N LEU A 9 -19.50 -18.49 -4.13
CA LEU A 9 -18.07 -18.33 -3.81
C LEU A 9 -17.23 -18.64 -5.05
N LYS A 10 -17.36 -17.82 -6.09
CA LYS A 10 -16.35 -17.74 -7.15
C LYS A 10 -15.66 -16.39 -6.98
N ASN A 11 -14.41 -16.43 -6.51
CA ASN A 11 -13.41 -15.36 -6.51
C ASN A 11 -13.19 -14.57 -5.21
N TYR A 12 -13.41 -15.15 -4.03
CA TYR A 12 -12.79 -14.58 -2.83
C TYR A 12 -11.32 -15.01 -2.79
N VAL A 13 -10.41 -14.09 -3.14
CA VAL A 13 -8.98 -14.23 -2.89
C VAL A 13 -8.70 -13.48 -1.59
N PRO A 14 -8.17 -14.14 -0.54
CA PRO A 14 -7.81 -13.44 0.69
C PRO A 14 -6.82 -12.31 0.38
N GLU A 15 -6.97 -11.16 1.05
CA GLU A 15 -6.12 -9.97 0.84
C GLU A 15 -4.62 -10.26 1.04
N HIS A 16 -4.29 -11.27 1.84
CA HIS A 16 -2.92 -11.76 2.05
C HIS A 16 -2.32 -12.57 0.88
N VAL A 17 -3.14 -12.93 -0.13
CA VAL A 17 -2.73 -13.76 -1.28
C VAL A 17 -2.47 -12.91 -2.52
N GLN A 18 -3.11 -11.74 -2.63
CA GLN A 18 -2.85 -10.74 -3.66
C GLN A 18 -3.17 -9.36 -3.07
N PRO A 19 -2.16 -8.62 -2.57
CA PRO A 19 -2.36 -7.21 -2.32
C PRO A 19 -2.67 -6.53 -3.65
N SER A 20 -3.72 -5.73 -3.65
CA SER A 20 -4.20 -4.96 -4.80
C SER A 20 -3.12 -3.97 -5.23
N VAL A 21 -2.37 -4.34 -6.28
CA VAL A 21 -1.36 -3.47 -6.91
C VAL A 21 -1.97 -2.14 -7.40
N SER A 22 -3.29 -2.07 -7.55
CA SER A 22 -4.03 -0.87 -7.96
C SER A 22 -3.84 0.33 -7.01
N ASP A 23 -3.63 0.09 -5.72
CA ASP A 23 -3.72 1.16 -4.71
C ASP A 23 -2.41 1.98 -4.60
N HIS A 24 -1.31 1.46 -5.15
CA HIS A 24 0.01 2.08 -5.05
C HIS A 24 0.16 3.34 -5.91
N SER A 25 -0.42 3.32 -7.11
CA SER A 25 -0.34 4.46 -8.06
C SER A 25 -1.18 5.65 -7.59
N GLU A 26 -2.32 5.37 -6.95
CA GLU A 26 -3.19 6.38 -6.33
C GLU A 26 -2.53 6.99 -5.09
N LEU A 27 -1.83 6.16 -4.29
CA LEU A 27 -1.11 6.63 -3.11
C LEU A 27 0.02 7.60 -3.50
N LYS A 28 0.86 7.26 -4.49
CA LYS A 28 1.93 8.18 -4.92
C LYS A 28 1.37 9.51 -5.42
N SER A 29 0.29 9.47 -6.19
CA SER A 29 -0.39 10.67 -6.68
C SER A 29 -0.93 11.53 -5.53
N SER A 30 -1.46 10.90 -4.47
CA SER A 30 -1.99 11.58 -3.29
C SER A 30 -0.88 12.17 -2.41
N ILE A 31 0.23 11.47 -2.27
CA ILE A 31 1.46 11.96 -1.62
C ILE A 31 2.00 13.19 -2.34
N ASP A 32 2.03 13.16 -3.67
CA ASP A 32 2.48 14.30 -4.49
C ASP A 32 1.52 15.49 -4.36
N ALA A 33 0.20 15.24 -4.35
CA ALA A 33 -0.80 16.28 -4.11
C ALA A 33 -0.69 16.90 -2.70
N ALA A 34 -0.23 16.13 -1.72
CA ALA A 34 0.02 16.59 -0.35
C ALA A 34 1.40 17.25 -0.15
N ASN A 35 2.22 17.39 -1.20
CA ASN A 35 3.62 17.85 -1.13
C ASN A 35 4.50 17.01 -0.17
N LEU A 36 4.22 15.71 -0.06
CA LEU A 36 4.97 14.78 0.79
C LEU A 36 6.03 13.99 0.00
N THR A 37 6.31 14.37 -1.25
CA THR A 37 7.31 13.72 -2.12
C THR A 37 8.69 13.71 -1.49
N ASP A 38 9.12 14.82 -0.87
CA ASP A 38 10.42 14.88 -0.19
C ASP A 38 10.51 13.89 0.98
N MET A 39 9.40 13.68 1.71
CA MET A 39 9.35 12.69 2.80
C MET A 39 9.39 11.26 2.27
N TRP A 40 8.68 11.00 1.16
CA TRP A 40 8.71 9.72 0.47
C TRP A 40 10.14 9.35 0.04
N ASP A 41 10.84 10.26 -0.63
CA ASP A 41 12.21 10.02 -1.11
C ASP A 41 13.21 9.93 0.05
N MET A 42 13.01 10.72 1.11
CA MET A 42 13.82 10.68 2.32
C MET A 42 13.71 9.31 3.02
N ILE A 43 12.50 8.78 3.19
CA ILE A 43 12.29 7.47 3.84
C ILE A 43 12.90 6.36 2.98
N LEU A 44 12.70 6.38 1.65
CA LEU A 44 13.33 5.40 0.75
C LEU A 44 14.86 5.40 0.87
N THR A 45 15.46 6.59 0.94
CA THR A 45 16.91 6.73 1.02
C THR A 45 17.45 6.35 2.40
N LEU A 46 16.81 6.80 3.48
CA LEU A 46 17.32 6.64 4.84
C LEU A 46 17.03 5.26 5.44
N ASP A 47 15.81 4.76 5.30
CA ASP A 47 15.37 3.52 5.93
C ASP A 47 15.69 2.30 5.05
N TYR A 48 15.69 2.47 3.74
CA TYR A 48 15.83 1.36 2.79
C TYR A 48 17.07 1.44 1.90
N GLY A 49 17.74 2.58 1.82
CA GLY A 49 18.95 2.76 1.00
C GLY A 49 18.70 2.64 -0.50
N VAL A 50 17.46 2.86 -0.95
CA VAL A 50 17.06 2.78 -2.37
C VAL A 50 16.51 4.11 -2.86
N SER A 51 16.44 4.26 -4.19
CA SER A 51 15.90 5.47 -4.82
C SER A 51 14.45 5.30 -5.30
N GLY A 52 13.97 4.06 -5.41
CA GLY A 52 12.63 3.74 -5.88
C GLY A 52 11.95 2.64 -5.08
N VAL A 53 10.62 2.59 -5.16
CA VAL A 53 9.80 1.55 -4.51
C VAL A 53 9.94 0.20 -5.23
N GLU A 54 10.23 0.25 -6.52
CA GLU A 54 10.54 -0.88 -7.39
C GLU A 54 11.79 -1.64 -6.94
N ASP A 55 12.74 -0.95 -6.32
CA ASP A 55 13.99 -1.53 -5.81
C ASP A 55 13.79 -2.21 -4.45
N LEU A 56 12.64 -1.98 -3.79
CA LEU A 56 12.32 -2.64 -2.53
C LEU A 56 11.95 -4.12 -2.76
N PRO A 57 12.42 -5.01 -1.87
CA PRO A 57 11.84 -6.35 -1.74
C PRO A 57 10.33 -6.26 -1.52
N TYR A 58 9.59 -7.23 -2.06
CA TYR A 58 8.13 -7.25 -2.02
C TYR A 58 7.55 -7.02 -0.61
N GLU A 59 8.12 -7.67 0.40
CA GLU A 59 7.70 -7.54 1.80
C GLU A 59 7.91 -6.11 2.36
N LYS A 60 9.00 -5.44 1.93
CA LYS A 60 9.35 -4.08 2.37
C LYS A 60 8.59 -3.00 1.60
N ARG A 61 8.18 -3.30 0.37
CA ARG A 61 7.31 -2.44 -0.43
C ARG A 61 5.97 -2.22 0.28
N ASP A 62 5.32 -3.31 0.69
CA ASP A 62 4.03 -3.22 1.38
C ASP A 62 4.15 -2.46 2.71
N GLU A 63 5.22 -2.71 3.47
CA GLU A 63 5.53 -1.98 4.70
C GLU A 63 5.68 -0.48 4.46
N PHE A 64 6.52 -0.08 3.50
CA PHE A 64 6.76 1.31 3.15
C PHE A 64 5.47 2.03 2.74
N LEU A 65 4.66 1.40 1.88
CA LEU A 65 3.41 1.98 1.40
C LEU A 65 2.37 2.13 2.52
N ASN A 66 2.32 1.18 3.46
CA ASN A 66 1.49 1.30 4.64
C ASN A 66 1.89 2.50 5.51
N VAL A 67 3.19 2.74 5.70
CA VAL A 67 3.70 3.93 6.40
C VAL A 67 3.29 5.21 5.67
N MET A 68 3.48 5.27 4.35
CA MET A 68 3.10 6.45 3.57
C MET A 68 1.58 6.71 3.60
N SER A 69 0.75 5.66 3.59
CA SER A 69 -0.69 5.79 3.76
C SER A 69 -1.07 6.36 5.13
N LEU A 70 -0.40 5.94 6.19
CA LEU A 70 -0.61 6.49 7.54
C LEU A 70 -0.16 7.95 7.63
N LEU A 71 0.99 8.29 7.03
CA LEU A 71 1.46 9.68 6.97
C LEU A 71 0.47 10.56 6.23
N LEU A 72 0.03 10.14 5.04
CA LEU A 72 -0.97 10.89 4.27
C LEU A 72 -2.25 11.15 5.09
N LYS A 73 -2.79 10.13 5.76
CA LYS A 73 -3.97 10.28 6.63
C LYS A 73 -3.73 11.18 7.83
N ALA A 74 -2.51 11.24 8.36
CA ALA A 74 -2.18 12.13 9.47
C ALA A 74 -2.07 13.60 9.03
N PHE A 75 -1.73 13.84 7.77
CA PHE A 75 -1.69 15.18 7.18
C PHE A 75 -3.06 15.64 6.64
N ASP A 76 -3.90 14.71 6.18
CA ASP A 76 -5.27 14.96 5.72
C ASP A 76 -6.21 15.09 6.94
N LYS A 77 -6.38 16.35 7.39
CA LYS A 77 -6.99 16.75 8.67
C LYS A 77 -8.50 16.55 8.75
#